data_AF-A0A370HA70-F1
#
_entry.id   AF-A0A370HA70-F1
#
_cell.length_a   1.000
_cell.length_b   1.000
_cell.length_c   1.000
_cell.angle_alpha   90.00
_cell.angle_beta   90.00
_cell.angle_gamma   90.00
#
_symmetry.space_group_name_H-M   'P 1'
#
loop_
_entity.id
_entity.type
_entity.pdbx_description
1 polymer ?
#
loop_
_entity_poly.entity_id
_entity_poly.type
_entity_poly.pdbx_seq_one_letter_code
_entity_poly.pdbx_strand_id
1 'polypeptide(L)'
;MPMNYVSPVTASSALETSSRAAVVASLGREAPLHYAFDALLGVQSGVRSVSADPRCETFAHTLGLAQVGLVLRSVRLSGGRTVSLVAVPSACWRAPVLHARILDLKWAVEFSGRRLVLVPESVIRAEPRLTNALLVSACDGVHVTPRERLMLLSHLAEVGGSASLEVCAEWLTGSTDPAGAVLRLVTERVLTIALARPIDLQSEVSLAAWR
;
A
#
# COMPACT_ATOMS: atom_id res chain seq x y z
N MET A 1 -15.18 -34.17 28.30
CA MET A 1 -15.57 -33.21 27.25
C MET A 1 -14.84 -31.90 27.50
N PRO A 2 -13.93 -31.45 26.63
CA PRO A 2 -13.34 -30.14 26.79
C PRO A 2 -14.33 -29.09 26.27
N MET A 3 -14.72 -28.15 27.13
CA MET A 3 -15.40 -26.92 26.73
C MET A 3 -14.41 -26.08 25.92
N ASN A 4 -14.68 -25.90 24.62
CA ASN A 4 -14.03 -24.87 23.82
C ASN A 4 -14.48 -23.50 24.35
N TYR A 5 -13.69 -22.94 25.26
CA TYR A 5 -13.75 -21.53 25.61
C TYR A 5 -13.12 -20.75 24.46
N VAL A 6 -13.93 -20.36 23.48
CA VAL A 6 -13.55 -19.33 22.52
C VAL A 6 -13.44 -18.03 23.31
N SER A 7 -12.22 -17.56 23.54
CA SER A 7 -11.97 -16.31 24.25
C SER A 7 -12.72 -15.15 23.57
N PRO A 8 -13.50 -14.34 24.28
CA PRO A 8 -14.28 -13.23 23.68
C PRO A 8 -13.41 -12.13 23.05
N VAL A 9 -12.10 -12.12 23.35
CA VAL A 9 -11.13 -11.14 22.82
C VAL A 9 -10.77 -11.39 21.35
N THR A 10 -10.68 -12.65 20.90
CA THR A 10 -10.36 -12.97 19.49
C THR A 10 -11.52 -12.63 18.56
N ALA A 11 -12.77 -12.77 19.03
CA ALA A 11 -13.95 -12.40 18.26
C ALA A 11 -14.05 -10.88 18.04
N SER A 12 -13.80 -10.06 19.07
CA SER A 12 -13.90 -8.59 18.98
C SER A 12 -12.82 -7.97 18.07
N SER A 13 -11.60 -8.51 18.11
CA SER A 13 -10.48 -8.08 17.24
C SER A 13 -10.73 -8.42 15.77
N ALA A 14 -11.15 -9.66 15.48
CA ALA A 14 -11.53 -10.07 14.14
C ALA A 14 -12.69 -9.22 13.58
N LEU A 15 -13.61 -8.77 14.45
CA LEU A 15 -14.71 -7.86 14.08
C LEU A 15 -14.23 -6.43 13.76
N GLU A 16 -13.19 -5.91 14.40
CA GLU A 16 -12.65 -4.56 14.11
C GLU A 16 -11.85 -4.54 12.80
N THR A 17 -10.97 -5.52 12.57
CA THR A 17 -10.28 -5.67 11.27
C THR A 17 -11.28 -5.99 10.16
N SER A 18 -12.31 -6.81 10.43
CA SER A 18 -13.40 -7.12 9.49
C SER A 18 -14.26 -5.88 9.20
N SER A 19 -14.50 -5.02 10.19
CA SER A 19 -15.19 -3.73 10.01
C SER A 19 -14.39 -2.78 9.12
N ARG A 20 -13.07 -2.64 9.34
CA ARG A 20 -12.19 -1.88 8.44
C ARG A 20 -12.14 -2.50 7.05
N ALA A 21 -12.07 -3.83 6.95
CA ALA A 21 -12.08 -4.53 5.67
C ALA A 21 -13.39 -4.30 4.89
N ALA A 22 -14.53 -4.26 5.57
CA ALA A 22 -15.83 -3.95 4.96
C ALA A 22 -15.90 -2.50 4.45
N VAL A 23 -15.42 -1.54 5.25
CA VAL A 23 -15.33 -0.11 4.85
C VAL A 23 -14.31 0.10 3.72
N VAL A 24 -13.19 -0.61 3.74
CA VAL A 24 -12.18 -0.54 2.69
C VAL A 24 -12.68 -1.20 1.40
N ALA A 25 -13.40 -2.32 1.49
CA ALA A 25 -13.99 -2.98 0.34
C ALA A 25 -15.05 -2.10 -0.34
N SER A 26 -15.82 -1.32 0.43
CA SER A 26 -16.75 -0.33 -0.15
C SER A 26 -16.02 0.87 -0.76
N LEU A 27 -14.90 1.30 -0.16
CA LEU A 27 -14.07 2.39 -0.69
C LEU A 27 -13.23 2.01 -1.93
N GLY A 28 -12.92 0.73 -2.16
CA GLY A 28 -11.95 0.31 -3.19
C GLY A 28 -12.20 0.91 -4.59
N ARG A 29 -13.44 0.85 -5.08
CA ARG A 29 -13.79 1.40 -6.40
C ARG A 29 -13.95 2.93 -6.41
N GLU A 30 -14.36 3.52 -5.30
CA GLU A 30 -14.72 4.94 -5.21
C GLU A 30 -13.60 5.83 -4.68
N ALA A 31 -12.54 5.22 -4.14
CA ALA A 31 -11.38 5.93 -3.59
C ALA A 31 -10.86 6.96 -4.60
N PRO A 32 -10.60 8.22 -4.21
CA PRO A 32 -9.96 9.19 -5.08
C PRO A 32 -8.63 8.66 -5.64
N LEU A 33 -8.30 8.98 -6.90
CA LEU A 33 -7.12 8.40 -7.57
C LEU A 33 -5.82 8.65 -6.79
N HIS A 34 -5.68 9.83 -6.18
CA HIS A 34 -4.51 10.14 -5.36
C HIS A 34 -4.40 9.24 -4.14
N TYR A 35 -5.52 8.98 -3.45
CA TYR A 35 -5.57 8.12 -2.29
C TYR A 35 -5.26 6.67 -2.64
N ALA A 36 -5.88 6.15 -3.72
CA ALA A 36 -5.61 4.80 -4.23
C ALA A 36 -4.14 4.62 -4.65
N PHE A 37 -3.57 5.63 -5.30
CA PHE A 37 -2.18 5.59 -5.75
C PHE A 37 -1.20 5.64 -4.59
N ASP A 38 -1.41 6.53 -3.62
CA ASP A 38 -0.57 6.65 -2.43
C ASP A 38 -0.63 5.38 -1.57
N ALA A 39 -1.82 4.79 -1.40
CA ALA A 39 -1.98 3.52 -0.70
C ALA A 39 -1.14 2.41 -1.36
N LEU A 40 -1.18 2.27 -2.69
CA LEU A 40 -0.37 1.29 -3.41
C LEU A 40 1.13 1.55 -3.25
N LEU A 41 1.59 2.79 -3.32
CA LEU A 41 3.02 3.10 -3.15
C LEU A 41 3.49 2.90 -1.71
N GLY A 42 2.62 3.12 -0.72
CA GLY A 42 2.89 2.95 0.69
C GLY A 42 3.26 1.51 1.07
N VAL A 43 2.65 0.53 0.39
CA VAL A 43 2.77 -0.90 0.71
C VAL A 43 3.77 -1.67 -0.17
N GLN A 44 4.40 -1.02 -1.16
CA GLN A 44 5.38 -1.68 -2.03
C GLN A 44 6.74 -1.81 -1.32
N SER A 45 7.24 -3.04 -1.20
CA SER A 45 8.53 -3.34 -0.55
C SER A 45 9.75 -2.70 -1.23
N GLY A 46 9.67 -2.47 -2.55
CA GLY A 46 10.73 -1.81 -3.32
C GLY A 46 10.76 -0.28 -3.17
N VAL A 47 9.76 0.31 -2.51
CA VAL A 47 9.62 1.77 -2.33
C VAL A 47 10.12 2.15 -0.95
N ARG A 48 11.15 3.00 -0.90
CA ARG A 48 11.72 3.52 0.34
C ARG A 48 11.01 4.79 0.82
N SER A 49 10.70 5.70 -0.10
CA SER A 49 9.98 6.93 0.23
C SER A 49 9.20 7.45 -0.98
N VAL A 50 8.09 8.12 -0.70
CA VAL A 50 7.21 8.77 -1.67
C VAL A 50 7.12 10.24 -1.29
N SER A 51 7.25 11.14 -2.26
CA SER A 51 7.05 12.58 -2.06
C SER A 51 6.33 13.20 -3.26
N ALA A 52 5.89 14.44 -3.12
CA ALA A 52 5.51 15.25 -4.27
C ALA A 52 6.68 15.40 -5.27
N ASP A 53 6.36 15.68 -6.53
CA ASP A 53 7.34 15.92 -7.59
C ASP A 53 7.14 17.31 -8.21
N PRO A 54 7.58 18.38 -7.51
CA PRO A 54 7.30 19.76 -7.92
C PRO A 54 7.84 20.08 -9.31
N ARG A 55 8.94 19.44 -9.72
CA ARG A 55 9.52 19.62 -11.06
C ARG A 55 8.61 19.02 -12.13
N CYS A 56 8.09 17.82 -11.90
CA CYS A 56 7.14 17.20 -12.83
C CYS A 56 5.80 17.95 -12.86
N GLU A 57 5.38 18.50 -11.72
CA GLU A 57 4.20 19.38 -11.61
C GLU A 57 4.37 20.65 -12.45
N THR A 58 5.57 21.27 -12.47
CA THR A 58 5.85 22.41 -13.36
C THR A 58 5.65 22.04 -14.83
N PHE A 59 6.16 20.90 -15.29
CA PHE A 59 5.95 20.46 -16.68
C PHE A 59 4.46 20.21 -16.97
N ALA A 60 3.75 19.55 -16.05
CA ALA A 60 2.31 19.31 -16.20
C ALA A 60 1.53 20.64 -16.28
N HIS A 61 1.91 21.64 -15.49
CA HIS A 61 1.29 22.97 -15.54
C HIS A 61 1.52 23.65 -16.90
N THR A 62 2.75 23.64 -17.41
CA THR A 62 3.10 24.23 -18.71
C THR A 62 2.34 23.58 -19.88
N LEU A 63 2.05 22.27 -19.78
CA LEU A 63 1.28 21.52 -20.78
C LEU A 63 -0.24 21.63 -20.59
N GLY A 64 -0.71 22.42 -19.63
CA GLY A 64 -2.14 22.58 -19.34
C GLY A 64 -2.79 21.31 -18.78
N LEU A 65 -2.05 20.51 -18.02
CA LEU A 65 -2.50 19.25 -17.41
C LEU A 65 -2.86 19.37 -15.92
N ALA A 66 -2.68 20.54 -15.30
CA ALA A 66 -2.86 20.73 -13.86
C ALA A 66 -4.28 20.37 -13.36
N GLN A 67 -5.31 20.60 -14.17
CA GLN A 67 -6.71 20.34 -13.81
C GLN A 67 -7.21 18.96 -14.24
N VAL A 68 -6.35 18.14 -14.85
CA VAL A 68 -6.74 16.85 -15.45
C VAL A 68 -6.82 15.73 -14.40
N GLY A 69 -6.46 16.02 -13.14
CA GLY A 69 -6.51 15.05 -12.05
C GLY A 69 -5.33 14.06 -12.03
N LEU A 70 -4.20 14.45 -12.64
CA LEU A 70 -2.96 13.68 -12.55
C LEU A 70 -2.43 13.66 -11.12
N VAL A 71 -1.88 12.51 -10.71
CA VAL A 71 -1.20 12.39 -9.41
C VAL A 71 0.27 12.14 -9.67
N LEU A 72 1.09 13.13 -9.35
CA LEU A 72 2.53 13.09 -9.58
C LEU A 72 3.26 12.77 -8.27
N ARG A 73 4.15 11.79 -8.33
CA ARG A 73 4.95 11.35 -7.18
C ARG A 73 6.39 11.10 -7.57
N SER A 74 7.31 11.53 -6.73
CA SER A 74 8.71 11.13 -6.77
C SER A 74 8.89 9.95 -5.83
N VAL A 75 9.37 8.82 -6.36
CA VAL A 75 9.51 7.57 -5.62
C VAL A 75 10.97 7.20 -5.55
N ARG A 76 11.51 7.11 -4.34
CA ARG A 76 12.85 6.59 -4.08
C ARG A 76 12.75 5.09 -3.86
N LEU A 77 13.44 4.32 -4.68
CA LEU A 77 13.51 2.87 -4.57
C LEU A 77 14.59 2.46 -3.55
N SER A 78 14.51 1.22 -3.06
CA SER A 78 15.50 0.67 -2.11
C SER A 78 16.93 0.69 -2.66
N GLY A 79 17.11 0.55 -3.98
CA GLY A 79 18.40 0.68 -4.67
C GLY A 79 18.91 2.13 -4.84
N GLY A 80 18.34 3.12 -4.14
CA GLY A 80 18.76 4.53 -4.17
C GLY A 80 18.30 5.33 -5.40
N ARG A 81 17.85 4.65 -6.46
CA ARG A 81 17.28 5.29 -7.66
C ARG A 81 15.99 6.03 -7.32
N THR A 82 15.83 7.22 -7.90
CA THR A 82 14.59 8.00 -7.83
C THR A 82 13.90 7.97 -9.18
N VAL A 83 12.60 7.66 -9.19
CA VAL A 83 11.77 7.58 -10.39
C VAL A 83 10.54 8.46 -10.20
N SER A 84 10.19 9.20 -11.23
CA SER A 84 8.99 10.02 -11.25
C SER A 84 7.83 9.14 -11.74
N LEU A 85 6.72 9.10 -11.03
CA LEU A 85 5.53 8.35 -11.40
C LEU A 85 4.35 9.31 -11.59
N VAL A 86 3.49 9.03 -12.57
CA VAL A 86 2.26 9.78 -12.81
C VAL A 86 1.10 8.81 -12.90
N ALA A 87 0.16 8.90 -11.97
CA ALA A 87 -1.15 8.26 -12.12
C ALA A 87 -1.95 9.02 -13.17
N VAL A 88 -2.36 8.33 -14.23
CA VAL A 88 -3.08 8.92 -15.36
C VAL A 88 -4.54 8.46 -15.36
N PRO A 89 -5.52 9.37 -15.14
CA PRO A 89 -6.94 9.04 -15.22
C PRO A 89 -7.33 8.43 -16.57
N SER A 90 -8.26 7.49 -16.56
CA SER A 90 -8.71 6.77 -17.75
C SER A 90 -9.24 7.70 -18.86
N ALA A 91 -9.80 8.85 -18.48
CA ALA A 91 -10.31 9.86 -19.40
C ALA A 91 -9.21 10.45 -20.30
N CYS A 92 -7.97 10.56 -19.81
CA CYS A 92 -6.86 11.14 -20.58
C CYS A 92 -6.52 10.30 -21.81
N TRP A 93 -6.68 8.98 -21.71
CA TRP A 93 -6.38 8.05 -22.81
C TRP A 93 -7.46 8.06 -23.90
N ARG A 94 -8.70 8.45 -23.55
CA ARG A 94 -9.83 8.50 -24.49
C ARG A 94 -9.89 9.81 -25.27
N ALA A 95 -9.32 10.89 -24.75
CA ALA A 95 -9.29 12.20 -25.41
C ALA A 95 -7.96 12.39 -26.16
N PRO A 96 -7.95 12.46 -27.51
CA PRO A 96 -6.71 12.51 -28.30
C PRO A 96 -5.77 13.66 -27.90
N VAL A 97 -6.32 14.84 -27.62
CA VAL A 97 -5.54 16.01 -27.20
C VAL A 97 -4.88 15.80 -25.84
N LEU A 98 -5.59 15.22 -24.87
CA LEU A 98 -5.02 14.92 -23.55
C LEU A 98 -3.99 13.80 -23.65
N HIS A 99 -4.26 12.77 -24.44
CA HIS A 99 -3.32 11.67 -24.66
C HIS A 99 -1.99 12.20 -25.23
N ALA A 100 -2.03 13.02 -26.28
CA ALA A 100 -0.83 13.65 -26.83
C ALA A 100 -0.05 14.44 -25.77
N ARG A 101 -0.73 15.29 -24.99
CA ARG A 101 -0.10 16.08 -23.91
C ARG A 101 0.53 15.22 -22.81
N ILE A 102 -0.06 14.06 -22.48
CA ILE A 102 0.52 13.12 -21.51
C ILE A 102 1.81 12.50 -22.05
N LEU A 103 1.89 12.22 -23.35
CA LEU A 103 3.12 11.77 -23.98
C LEU A 103 4.17 12.88 -24.04
N ASP A 104 3.76 14.11 -24.36
CA ASP A 104 4.63 15.29 -24.32
C ASP A 104 5.20 15.53 -22.91
N LEU A 105 4.39 15.34 -21.86
CA LEU A 105 4.85 15.41 -20.47
C LEU A 105 5.96 14.39 -20.21
N LYS A 106 5.75 13.14 -20.64
CA LYS A 106 6.77 12.09 -20.51
C LYS A 106 8.06 12.48 -21.22
N TRP A 107 7.97 12.94 -22.46
CA TRP A 107 9.13 13.32 -23.24
C TRP A 107 9.87 14.52 -22.64
N ALA A 108 9.15 15.56 -22.20
CA ALA A 108 9.75 16.72 -21.57
C ALA A 108 10.53 16.37 -20.29
N VAL A 109 9.97 15.49 -19.45
CA VAL A 109 10.64 15.02 -18.23
C VAL A 109 11.84 14.14 -18.56
N GLU A 110 11.72 13.21 -19.50
CA GLU A 110 12.82 12.33 -19.92
C GLU A 110 13.95 13.09 -20.60
N PHE A 111 13.64 14.11 -21.41
CA PHE A 111 14.62 15.00 -22.01
C PHE A 111 15.40 15.82 -20.97
N SER A 112 14.80 16.08 -19.79
CA SER A 112 15.49 16.69 -18.65
C SER A 112 16.42 15.73 -17.88
N GLY A 113 16.61 14.49 -18.37
CA GLY A 113 17.47 13.48 -17.77
C GLY A 113 16.81 12.68 -16.64
N ARG A 114 15.48 12.72 -16.52
CA ARG A 114 14.74 12.04 -15.45
C ARG A 114 13.80 10.98 -16.01
N ARG A 115 13.76 9.80 -15.41
CA ARG A 115 12.78 8.78 -15.78
C ARG A 115 11.37 9.16 -15.31
N LEU A 116 10.40 9.10 -16.22
CA LEU A 116 8.97 9.23 -15.91
C LEU A 116 8.24 7.94 -16.29
N VAL A 117 7.48 7.37 -15.36
CA VAL A 117 6.62 6.22 -15.63
C VAL A 117 5.16 6.67 -15.53
N LEU A 118 4.44 6.47 -16.63
CA LEU A 118 3.00 6.65 -16.68
C LEU A 118 2.32 5.40 -16.12
N VAL A 119 1.51 5.57 -15.09
CA VAL A 119 0.77 4.49 -14.44
C VAL A 119 -0.72 4.68 -14.79
N PRO A 120 -1.29 3.84 -15.67
CA PRO A 120 -2.70 3.94 -16.00
C PRO A 120 -3.58 3.69 -14.78
N GLU A 121 -4.69 4.43 -14.67
CA GLU A 121 -5.67 4.21 -13.61
C GLU A 121 -6.15 2.76 -13.55
N SER A 122 -6.32 2.07 -14.69
CA SER A 122 -6.69 0.65 -14.70
C SER A 122 -5.71 -0.25 -13.94
N VAL A 123 -4.41 0.08 -13.94
CA VAL A 123 -3.39 -0.64 -13.17
C VAL A 123 -3.51 -0.35 -11.68
N ILE A 124 -3.86 0.89 -11.33
CA ILE A 124 -4.07 1.35 -9.94
C ILE A 124 -5.34 0.71 -9.37
N ARG A 125 -6.39 0.58 -10.19
CA ARG A 125 -7.69 0.00 -9.84
C ARG A 125 -7.72 -1.53 -9.90
N ALA A 126 -6.59 -2.18 -10.13
CA ALA A 126 -6.55 -3.63 -10.25
C ALA A 126 -6.81 -4.30 -8.90
N GLU A 127 -7.88 -5.11 -8.84
CA GLU A 127 -8.20 -5.94 -7.67
C GLU A 127 -7.50 -7.31 -7.73
N PRO A 128 -7.17 -7.93 -6.59
CA PRO A 128 -7.43 -7.50 -5.20
C PRO A 128 -6.39 -6.51 -4.64
N ARG A 129 -5.42 -6.09 -5.46
CA ARG A 129 -4.27 -5.30 -5.00
C ARG A 129 -4.66 -3.98 -4.39
N LEU A 130 -5.62 -3.28 -4.99
CA LEU A 130 -6.09 -2.00 -4.47
C LEU A 130 -6.76 -2.16 -3.11
N THR A 131 -7.75 -3.05 -2.99
CA THR A 131 -8.42 -3.32 -1.72
C THR A 131 -7.43 -3.69 -0.62
N ASN A 132 -6.47 -4.56 -0.92
CA ASN A 132 -5.44 -4.95 0.02
C ASN A 132 -4.52 -3.78 0.43
N ALA A 133 -4.11 -2.95 -0.52
CA ALA A 133 -3.27 -1.78 -0.23
C ALA A 133 -3.99 -0.76 0.64
N LEU A 134 -5.28 -0.54 0.38
CA LEU A 134 -6.15 0.31 1.19
C LEU A 134 -6.36 -0.27 2.59
N LEU A 135 -6.50 -1.60 2.71
CA LEU A 135 -6.67 -2.29 3.99
C LEU A 135 -5.44 -2.08 4.88
N VAL A 136 -4.27 -2.34 4.31
CA VAL A 136 -2.99 -2.11 4.99
C VAL A 136 -2.84 -0.62 5.37
N SER A 137 -3.16 0.30 4.46
CA SER A 137 -3.07 1.74 4.73
C SER A 137 -4.03 2.20 5.84
N ALA A 138 -5.22 1.60 5.94
CA ALA A 138 -6.19 1.91 7.00
C ALA A 138 -5.69 1.50 8.41
N CYS A 139 -4.68 0.63 8.49
CA CYS A 139 -4.05 0.22 9.74
C CYS A 139 -2.93 1.14 10.21
N ASP A 140 -2.59 2.23 9.50
CA ASP A 140 -1.52 3.17 9.87
C ASP A 140 -1.70 3.78 11.28
N GLY A 141 -2.96 3.93 11.72
CA GLY A 141 -3.30 4.45 13.05
C GLY A 141 -3.31 3.40 14.17
N VAL A 142 -3.06 2.12 13.89
CA VAL A 142 -3.02 1.08 14.93
C VAL A 142 -1.74 1.23 15.75
N HIS A 143 -1.89 1.22 17.08
CA HIS A 143 -0.75 1.28 17.98
C HIS A 143 -0.06 -0.08 18.08
N VAL A 144 1.26 -0.08 17.93
CA VAL A 144 2.10 -1.27 18.16
C VAL A 144 3.21 -0.87 19.12
N THR A 145 3.23 -1.52 20.28
CA THR A 145 4.26 -1.24 21.29
C THR A 145 5.62 -1.79 20.84
N PRO A 146 6.75 -1.22 21.31
CA PRO A 146 8.07 -1.76 21.03
C PRO A 146 8.23 -3.22 21.45
N ARG A 147 7.55 -3.63 22.53
CA ARG A 147 7.56 -5.01 23.03
C ARG A 147 6.85 -5.96 22.06
N GLU A 148 5.65 -5.63 21.61
CA GLU A 148 4.89 -6.41 20.61
C GLU A 148 5.68 -6.56 19.32
N ARG A 149 6.27 -5.46 18.84
CA ARG A 149 7.14 -5.46 17.67
C ARG A 149 8.31 -6.42 17.86
N LEU A 150 9.02 -6.36 18.98
CA LEU A 150 10.16 -7.24 19.25
C LEU A 150 9.73 -8.70 19.32
N MET A 151 8.65 -9.01 20.04
CA MET A 151 8.14 -10.39 20.17
C MET A 151 7.81 -10.99 18.80
N LEU A 152 7.09 -10.26 17.95
CA LEU A 152 6.73 -10.74 16.62
C LEU A 152 7.97 -10.94 15.72
N LEU A 153 8.92 -10.01 15.75
CA LEU A 153 10.14 -10.12 14.93
C LEU A 153 11.04 -11.28 15.39
N SER A 154 11.16 -11.48 16.70
CA SER A 154 11.88 -12.64 17.27
C SER A 154 11.22 -13.95 16.85
N HIS A 155 9.89 -14.05 16.98
CA HIS A 155 9.16 -15.24 16.54
C HIS A 155 9.37 -15.54 15.05
N LEU A 156 9.18 -14.53 14.18
CA LEU A 156 9.39 -14.70 12.75
C LEU A 156 10.82 -15.13 12.42
N ALA A 157 11.84 -14.59 13.10
CA ALA A 157 13.23 -15.01 12.91
C ALA A 157 13.46 -16.48 13.31
N GLU A 158 12.79 -16.97 14.36
CA GLU A 158 12.89 -18.36 14.82
C GLU A 158 12.21 -19.35 13.86
N VAL A 159 11.08 -18.98 13.24
CA VAL A 159 10.32 -19.86 12.33
C VAL A 159 10.76 -19.76 10.86
N GLY A 160 11.89 -19.11 10.57
CA GLY A 160 12.47 -19.06 9.22
C GLY A 160 12.12 -17.81 8.40
N GLY A 161 11.56 -16.78 9.01
CA GLY A 161 11.37 -15.44 8.44
C GLY A 161 9.97 -15.16 7.91
N SER A 162 9.06 -16.13 7.91
CA SER A 162 7.65 -15.94 7.52
C SER A 162 6.69 -16.83 8.33
N ALA A 163 5.44 -16.37 8.44
CA ALA A 163 4.33 -17.09 9.07
C ALA A 163 2.99 -16.59 8.52
N SER A 164 1.88 -17.27 8.83
CA SER A 164 0.54 -16.77 8.49
C SER A 164 0.17 -15.54 9.34
N LEU A 165 -0.73 -14.71 8.83
CA LEU A 165 -1.27 -13.55 9.54
C LEU A 165 -1.92 -13.95 10.87
N GLU A 166 -2.63 -15.08 10.90
CA GLU A 166 -3.22 -15.67 12.11
C GLU A 166 -2.17 -15.94 13.19
N VAL A 167 -1.12 -16.68 12.84
CA VAL A 167 -0.03 -17.00 13.78
C VAL A 167 0.63 -15.72 14.27
N CYS A 168 0.90 -14.76 13.38
CA CYS A 168 1.47 -13.47 13.78
C CYS A 168 0.56 -12.72 14.78
N ALA A 169 -0.75 -12.73 14.55
CA ALA A 169 -1.73 -12.08 15.42
C ALA A 169 -1.82 -12.75 16.79
N GLU A 170 -1.67 -14.08 16.88
CA GLU A 170 -1.65 -14.80 18.17
C GLU A 170 -0.51 -14.35 19.09
N TRP A 171 0.62 -13.90 18.56
CA TRP A 171 1.72 -13.36 19.36
C TRP A 171 1.47 -11.95 19.90
N LEU A 172 0.39 -11.30 19.46
CA LEU A 172 0.00 -9.93 19.83
C LEU A 172 -1.25 -9.92 20.71
N THR A 173 -1.40 -10.86 21.64
CA THR A 173 -2.58 -11.01 22.51
C THR A 173 -2.94 -9.79 23.35
N GLY A 174 -1.99 -8.86 23.57
CA GLY A 174 -2.22 -7.61 24.29
C GLY A 174 -2.81 -6.48 23.43
N SER A 175 -2.84 -6.64 22.10
CA SER A 175 -3.40 -5.65 21.19
C SER A 175 -4.92 -5.73 21.13
N THR A 176 -5.58 -4.59 20.90
CA THR A 176 -7.03 -4.53 20.64
C THR A 176 -7.38 -4.99 19.23
N ASP A 177 -6.45 -4.81 18.29
CA ASP A 177 -6.54 -5.24 16.88
C ASP A 177 -5.23 -5.93 16.45
N PRO A 178 -4.98 -7.18 16.89
CA PRO A 178 -3.79 -7.96 16.54
C PRO A 178 -3.49 -8.04 15.05
N ALA A 179 -4.49 -8.32 14.21
CA ALA A 179 -4.28 -8.39 12.77
C ALA A 179 -3.94 -7.01 12.20
N GLY A 180 -4.63 -5.96 12.62
CA GLY A 180 -4.29 -4.58 12.26
C GLY A 180 -2.91 -4.16 12.75
N ALA A 181 -2.44 -4.65 13.90
CA ALA A 181 -1.09 -4.41 14.41
C ALA A 181 -0.02 -5.09 13.54
N VAL A 182 -0.27 -6.30 13.03
CA VAL A 182 0.61 -6.93 12.03
C VAL A 182 0.63 -6.12 10.73
N LEU A 183 -0.55 -5.72 10.21
CA LEU A 183 -0.64 -4.91 8.98
C LEU A 183 -0.03 -3.51 9.16
N ARG A 184 -0.09 -2.94 10.36
CA ARG A 184 0.63 -1.71 10.71
C ARG A 184 2.15 -1.91 10.55
N LEU A 185 2.71 -3.03 10.96
CA LEU A 185 4.13 -3.30 10.73
C LEU A 185 4.48 -3.48 9.24
N VAL A 186 3.51 -3.81 8.39
CA VAL A 186 3.65 -3.74 6.92
C VAL A 186 3.72 -2.28 6.45
N THR A 187 2.86 -1.38 6.96
CA THR A 187 2.95 0.07 6.64
C THR A 187 4.29 0.69 7.04
N GLU A 188 4.86 0.22 8.15
CA GLU A 188 6.19 0.62 8.62
C GLU A 188 7.35 -0.05 7.85
N ARG A 189 7.04 -0.89 6.86
CA ARG A 189 8.00 -1.65 6.02
C ARG A 189 8.92 -2.58 6.81
N VAL A 190 8.45 -3.02 7.97
CA VAL A 190 9.15 -4.02 8.80
C VAL A 190 8.81 -5.42 8.29
N LEU A 191 7.54 -5.60 7.93
CA LEU A 191 6.99 -6.81 7.37
C LEU A 191 6.53 -6.58 5.94
N THR A 192 6.33 -7.66 5.19
CA THR A 192 5.72 -7.64 3.86
C THR A 192 4.65 -8.72 3.76
N ILE A 193 3.64 -8.45 2.94
CA ILE A 193 2.53 -9.35 2.64
C ILE A 193 2.24 -9.31 1.14
N ALA A 194 1.85 -10.44 0.57
CA ALA A 194 1.51 -10.51 -0.84
C ALA A 194 0.15 -9.86 -1.13
N LEU A 195 0.12 -8.82 -1.97
CA LEU A 195 -1.11 -8.11 -2.30
C LEU A 195 -1.86 -8.69 -3.51
N ALA A 196 -1.28 -9.69 -4.18
CA ALA A 196 -1.83 -10.24 -5.42
C ALA A 196 -3.05 -11.16 -5.20
N ARG A 197 -3.30 -11.57 -3.96
CA ARG A 197 -4.45 -12.38 -3.54
C ARG A 197 -5.17 -11.66 -2.41
N PRO A 198 -6.49 -11.84 -2.22
CA PRO A 198 -7.20 -11.23 -1.10
C PRO A 198 -6.49 -11.56 0.23
N ILE A 199 -6.31 -10.55 1.08
CA ILE A 199 -5.72 -10.77 2.42
C ILE A 199 -6.76 -11.45 3.30
N ASP A 200 -6.35 -12.57 3.89
CA ASP A 200 -7.08 -13.35 4.88
C ASP A 200 -6.12 -13.79 6.02
N LEU A 201 -6.64 -14.52 6.99
CA LEU A 201 -5.85 -15.01 8.13
C LEU A 201 -4.73 -15.99 7.73
N GLN A 202 -4.85 -16.65 6.57
CA GLN A 202 -3.84 -17.58 6.06
C GLN A 202 -2.78 -16.89 5.19
N SER A 203 -2.92 -15.59 4.95
CA SER A 203 -1.99 -14.83 4.14
C SER A 203 -0.62 -14.76 4.80
N GLU A 204 0.42 -15.07 4.02
CA GLU A 204 1.79 -15.13 4.51
C GLU A 204 2.38 -13.72 4.72
N VAL A 205 2.90 -13.51 5.92
CA VAL A 205 3.62 -12.32 6.34
C VAL A 205 5.09 -12.68 6.52
N SER A 206 6.00 -11.86 6.01
CA SER A 206 7.44 -12.13 6.03
C SER A 206 8.26 -10.90 6.42
N LEU A 207 9.46 -11.13 6.99
CA LEU A 207 10.40 -10.08 7.31
C LEU A 207 10.88 -9.35 6.05
N ALA A 208 10.82 -8.01 6.04
CA ALA A 208 11.19 -7.22 4.86
C ALA A 208 12.70 -7.31 4.51
N ALA A 209 13.55 -7.58 5.49
CA ALA A 209 15.00 -7.67 5.31
C ALA A 209 15.50 -9.01 4.73
N TRP A 210 14.61 -9.99 4.54
CA TRP A 210 14.95 -11.36 4.13
C TRP A 210 14.57 -11.67 2.68
N ARG A 211 14.37 -10.63 1.85
CA ARG A 211 14.11 -10.73 0.41
C ARG A 211 15.19 -10.09 -0.43
#